data_AF-A0A2V6WZK2-F1
#
_entry.id   AF-A0A2V6WZK2-F1
#
_cell.length_a   1.000
_cell.length_b   1.000
_cell.length_c   1.000
_cell.angle_alpha   90.00
_cell.angle_beta   90.00
_cell.angle_gamma   90.00
#
_symmetry.space_group_name_H-M   'P 1'
#
loop_
_entity.id
_entity.type
_entity.pdbx_description
1 polymer ?
#
loop_
_entity_poly.entity_id
_entity_poly.type
_entity_poly.pdbx_seq_one_letter_code
_entity_poly.pdbx_strand_id
1 'polypeptide(L)'
;MGDGPNRFAAILDQFPRERHWLLPALQAVQHALGYLPAEALTLTGAHLRVPASEVYGVATHYPEFRLRPRGRHAIRVCTGVSCALLGGRALLDAIARRYRIEPGATTADGEIALETADCFFECSVAPVLEVDGRYRGRLTLDEIPELAGWFGDVGASAAVEPSPASPAESAASATAALAALVAQAAARRAARPALSLLVQAGTCGRAVGAEPLLAALRAALAARGVHARVVEGACNGMCYAAPACEVRREGWPRLLVERLAPARVPAFVDCLLADGDFGRVPLAGVVWAEAGWRGLTPVGRHPFWTRQERVLLARAGAIDPGDLDDALLHGGYAALAQALDGPPGAVSEQVRASGLQGRGGAFFPTALKWEACRKAAGEP
;
A
#
# COMPACT_ATOMS: atom_id res chain seq x y z
N MET A 1 -33.95 19.86 29.94
CA MET A 1 -35.13 19.69 29.07
C MET A 1 -34.70 20.01 27.66
N GLY A 2 -34.67 19.10 26.70
CA GLY A 2 -34.95 17.66 26.69
C GLY A 2 -34.48 17.07 25.36
N ASP A 3 -34.27 15.75 25.33
CA ASP A 3 -34.62 14.91 24.18
C ASP A 3 -34.61 13.43 24.58
N GLY A 4 -35.79 12.80 24.47
CA GLY A 4 -36.09 11.39 24.19
C GLY A 4 -35.43 10.21 24.95
N PRO A 5 -36.15 9.08 25.15
CA PRO A 5 -35.53 7.84 25.58
C PRO A 5 -34.55 7.31 24.53
N ASN A 6 -33.26 7.27 24.92
CA ASN A 6 -32.18 6.43 24.39
C ASN A 6 -31.85 6.57 22.89
N ARG A 7 -31.25 7.71 22.49
CA ARG A 7 -30.66 7.92 21.15
C ARG A 7 -29.65 6.84 20.71
N PHE A 8 -29.17 6.00 21.63
CA PHE A 8 -28.25 4.91 21.36
C PHE A 8 -28.94 3.55 21.21
N ALA A 9 -30.17 3.39 21.70
CA ALA A 9 -30.90 2.10 21.70
C ALA A 9 -31.02 1.55 20.28
N ALA A 10 -31.48 2.37 19.33
CA ALA A 10 -31.67 1.93 17.95
C ALA A 10 -30.38 1.46 17.26
N ILE A 11 -29.21 1.98 17.69
CA ILE A 11 -27.91 1.53 17.18
C ILE A 11 -27.50 0.23 17.86
N LEU A 12 -27.63 0.18 19.20
CA LEU A 12 -27.22 -0.97 19.99
C LEU A 12 -28.09 -2.21 19.77
N ASP A 13 -29.39 -2.03 19.51
CA ASP A 13 -30.35 -3.11 19.27
C ASP A 13 -30.04 -3.94 18.01
N GLN A 14 -29.18 -3.43 17.12
CA GLN A 14 -28.66 -4.16 15.96
C GLN A 14 -27.66 -5.25 16.34
N PHE A 15 -27.09 -5.17 17.55
CA PHE A 15 -26.05 -6.07 18.02
C PHE A 15 -26.61 -7.07 19.04
N PRO A 16 -26.36 -8.38 18.86
CA PRO A 16 -26.62 -9.37 19.89
C PRO A 16 -25.93 -8.99 21.20
N ARG A 17 -26.57 -9.32 22.34
CA ARG A 17 -26.08 -8.98 23.70
C ARG A 17 -24.92 -9.87 24.13
N GLU A 18 -23.84 -9.87 23.35
CA GLU A 18 -22.67 -10.71 23.53
C GLU A 18 -21.38 -9.88 23.45
N ARG A 19 -20.43 -10.19 24.33
CA ARG A 19 -19.17 -9.44 24.48
C ARG A 19 -18.38 -9.26 23.18
N HIS A 20 -18.43 -10.23 22.26
CA HIS A 20 -17.63 -10.18 21.03
C HIS A 20 -18.07 -9.08 20.05
N TRP A 21 -19.25 -8.48 20.27
CA TRP A 21 -19.74 -7.33 19.51
C TRP A 21 -19.25 -5.97 20.02
N LEU A 22 -18.38 -5.94 21.03
CA LEU A 22 -17.94 -4.67 21.64
C LEU A 22 -17.31 -3.71 20.63
N LEU A 23 -16.37 -4.20 19.81
CA LEU A 23 -15.69 -3.35 18.84
C LEU A 23 -16.65 -2.84 17.75
N PRO A 24 -17.46 -3.70 17.09
CA PRO A 24 -18.45 -3.25 16.11
C PRO A 24 -19.49 -2.27 16.69
N ALA A 25 -19.99 -2.51 17.90
CA ALA A 25 -20.99 -1.64 18.52
C ALA A 25 -20.42 -0.24 18.82
N LEU A 26 -19.20 -0.17 19.37
CA LEU A 26 -18.50 1.10 19.57
C LEU A 26 -18.23 1.82 18.23
N GLN A 27 -17.86 1.09 17.19
CA GLN A 27 -17.68 1.66 15.84
C GLN A 27 -18.98 2.24 15.28
N ALA A 28 -20.11 1.54 15.43
CA ALA A 28 -21.41 2.00 14.96
C ALA A 28 -21.89 3.26 15.70
N VAL A 29 -21.74 3.28 17.03
CA VAL A 29 -22.06 4.46 17.84
C VAL A 29 -21.19 5.65 17.44
N GLN A 30 -19.87 5.45 17.30
CA GLN A 30 -18.96 6.49 16.86
C GLN A 30 -19.29 6.99 15.45
N HIS A 31 -19.68 6.10 14.54
CA HIS A 31 -20.04 6.50 13.18
C HIS A 31 -21.28 7.39 13.17
N ALA A 32 -22.29 7.07 13.98
CA ALA A 32 -23.51 7.86 14.09
C ALA A 32 -23.29 9.23 14.76
N LEU A 33 -22.34 9.33 15.69
CA LEU A 33 -22.16 10.54 16.53
C LEU A 33 -20.88 11.32 16.25
N GLY A 34 -19.97 10.77 15.46
CA GLY A 34 -18.62 11.29 15.22
C GLY A 34 -17.60 10.96 16.32
N TYR A 35 -18.06 10.60 17.53
CA TYR A 35 -17.24 10.27 18.70
C TYR A 35 -18.00 9.39 19.70
N LEU A 36 -17.33 8.97 20.77
CA LEU A 36 -17.85 8.13 21.86
C LEU A 36 -17.99 8.93 23.16
N PRO A 37 -19.17 9.49 23.46
CA PRO A 37 -19.39 10.10 24.77
C PRO A 37 -19.38 9.05 25.88
N ALA A 38 -19.02 9.47 27.10
CA ALA A 38 -18.95 8.62 28.29
C ALA A 38 -20.24 7.81 28.54
N GLU A 39 -21.39 8.44 28.27
CA GLU A 39 -22.71 7.80 28.33
C GLU A 39 -22.82 6.63 27.34
N ALA A 40 -22.35 6.80 26.11
CA ALA A 40 -22.42 5.77 25.08
C ALA A 40 -21.52 4.57 25.39
N LEU A 41 -20.32 4.80 25.94
CA LEU A 41 -19.45 3.73 26.42
C LEU A 41 -20.15 2.91 27.51
N THR A 42 -20.79 3.60 28.45
CA THR A 42 -21.50 2.97 29.57
C THR A 42 -22.69 2.15 29.09
N LEU A 43 -23.51 2.72 28.20
CA LEU A 43 -24.68 2.04 27.63
C LEU A 43 -24.30 0.87 26.72
N THR A 44 -23.23 1.00 25.93
CA THR A 44 -22.70 -0.10 25.10
C THR A 44 -22.23 -1.27 25.98
N GLY A 45 -21.49 -0.96 27.05
CA GLY A 45 -21.07 -1.97 28.03
C GLY A 45 -22.25 -2.67 28.71
N ALA A 46 -23.26 -1.90 29.13
CA ALA A 46 -24.47 -2.44 29.73
C ALA A 46 -25.24 -3.38 28.76
N HIS A 47 -25.40 -2.99 27.50
CA HIS A 47 -26.07 -3.79 26.47
C HIS A 47 -25.35 -5.11 26.20
N LEU A 48 -24.02 -5.05 26.07
CA LEU A 48 -23.18 -6.21 25.72
C LEU A 48 -22.70 -7.03 26.91
N ARG A 49 -23.09 -6.63 28.14
CA ARG A 49 -22.67 -7.27 29.40
C ARG A 49 -21.15 -7.24 29.61
N VAL A 50 -20.53 -6.11 29.23
CA VAL A 50 -19.10 -5.84 29.42
C VAL A 50 -18.92 -4.77 30.51
N PRO A 51 -18.04 -4.99 31.51
CA PRO A 51 -17.77 -3.99 32.54
C PRO A 51 -17.30 -2.66 31.93
N ALA A 52 -17.79 -1.54 32.45
CA ALA A 52 -17.43 -0.21 31.94
C ALA A 52 -15.91 -0.01 31.89
N SER A 53 -15.16 -0.45 32.92
CA SER A 53 -13.69 -0.36 32.94
C SER A 53 -13.03 -1.01 31.73
N GLU A 54 -13.55 -2.14 31.26
CA GLU A 54 -13.05 -2.83 30.07
C GLU A 54 -13.44 -2.08 28.79
N VAL A 55 -14.67 -1.56 28.71
CA VAL A 55 -15.11 -0.73 27.59
C VAL A 55 -14.24 0.51 27.44
N TYR A 56 -13.94 1.20 28.55
CA TYR A 56 -13.00 2.32 28.56
C TYR A 56 -11.58 1.88 28.19
N GLY A 57 -11.14 0.70 28.65
CA GLY A 57 -9.85 0.13 28.26
C GLY A 57 -9.74 -0.09 26.75
N VAL A 58 -10.78 -0.66 26.13
CA VAL A 58 -10.84 -0.83 24.67
C VAL A 58 -10.90 0.51 23.96
N ALA A 59 -11.78 1.42 24.39
CA ALA A 59 -11.98 2.72 23.75
C ALA A 59 -10.74 3.63 23.85
N THR A 60 -9.88 3.43 24.84
CA THR A 60 -8.61 4.17 24.98
C THR A 60 -7.43 3.47 24.32
N HIS A 61 -7.50 2.15 24.10
CA HIS A 61 -6.42 1.38 23.48
C HIS A 61 -6.43 1.48 21.95
N TYR A 62 -7.61 1.50 21.32
CA TYR A 62 -7.72 1.62 19.87
C TYR A 62 -7.67 3.11 19.45
N PRO A 63 -6.63 3.56 18.74
CA PRO A 63 -6.47 4.97 18.36
C PRO A 63 -7.58 5.49 17.44
N GLU A 64 -8.32 4.59 16.80
CA GLU A 64 -9.45 4.90 15.93
C GLU A 64 -10.67 5.43 16.70
N PHE A 65 -10.76 5.14 18.00
CA PHE A 65 -11.84 5.62 18.85
C PHE A 65 -11.56 7.02 19.40
N ARG A 66 -12.55 7.89 19.27
CA ARG A 66 -12.52 9.29 19.67
C ARG A 66 -13.41 9.47 20.89
N LEU A 67 -12.82 9.86 22.01
CA LEU A 67 -13.56 10.11 23.25
C LEU A 67 -14.04 11.56 23.40
N ARG A 68 -13.76 12.40 22.39
CA ARG A 68 -14.13 13.82 22.35
C ARG A 68 -14.78 14.17 21.02
N PRO A 69 -15.69 15.16 20.98
CA PRO A 69 -16.30 15.64 19.74
C PRO A 69 -15.24 16.00 18.69
N ARG A 70 -15.55 15.74 17.42
CA ARG A 70 -14.71 16.12 16.30
C ARG A 70 -14.94 17.61 15.99
N GLY A 71 -13.87 18.33 15.67
CA GLY A 71 -14.01 19.63 15.02
C GLY A 71 -14.66 19.48 13.63
N ARG A 72 -15.31 20.52 13.10
CA ARG A 72 -15.88 20.48 11.73
C ARG A 72 -14.84 20.00 10.69
N HIS A 73 -13.60 20.41 10.89
CA HIS A 73 -12.43 20.00 10.11
C HIS A 73 -11.46 19.20 10.98
N ALA A 74 -10.97 18.07 10.48
CA ALA A 74 -9.93 17.28 11.13
C ALA A 74 -8.63 17.36 10.34
N ILE A 75 -7.55 17.73 11.03
CA ILE A 75 -6.19 17.81 10.53
C ILE A 75 -5.38 16.74 11.25
N ARG A 76 -4.82 15.78 10.52
CA ARG A 76 -3.99 14.71 11.10
C ARG A 76 -2.59 14.76 10.49
N VAL A 77 -1.57 14.99 11.30
CA VAL A 77 -0.18 15.14 10.83
C VAL A 77 0.58 13.85 11.03
N CYS A 78 1.23 13.34 9.98
CA CYS A 78 2.06 12.13 10.08
C CYS A 78 3.33 12.42 10.90
N THR A 79 3.48 11.73 12.02
CA THR A 79 4.67 11.79 12.89
C THR A 79 5.49 10.51 12.85
N GLY A 80 5.19 9.60 11.92
CA GLY A 80 5.97 8.38 11.66
C GLY A 80 7.39 8.66 11.19
N VAL A 81 8.26 7.66 11.29
CA VAL A 81 9.73 7.79 11.15
C VAL A 81 10.15 8.66 9.95
N SER A 82 9.67 8.34 8.75
CA SER A 82 10.04 9.10 7.54
C SER A 82 9.55 10.54 7.56
N CYS A 83 8.32 10.79 8.02
CA CYS A 83 7.79 12.15 8.11
C CYS A 83 8.50 12.92 9.22
N ALA A 84 8.76 12.33 10.38
CA ALA A 84 9.50 12.95 11.46
C ALA A 84 10.90 13.40 11.03
N LEU A 85 11.62 12.58 10.26
CA LEU A 85 12.94 12.93 9.70
C LEU A 85 12.89 14.07 8.67
N LEU A 86 11.78 14.19 7.94
CA LEU A 86 11.60 15.19 6.87
C LEU A 86 10.85 16.45 7.34
N GLY A 87 10.61 16.63 8.64
CA GLY A 87 10.02 17.86 9.20
C GLY A 87 8.54 17.75 9.63
N GLY A 88 7.95 16.55 9.65
CA GLY A 88 6.57 16.31 10.07
C GLY A 88 6.24 16.79 11.49
N ARG A 89 7.21 16.72 12.43
CA ARG A 89 7.03 17.30 13.77
C ARG A 89 7.01 18.82 13.74
N ALA A 90 7.88 19.44 12.92
CA ALA A 90 7.87 20.88 12.75
C ALA A 90 6.57 21.37 12.09
N LEU A 91 6.02 20.61 11.14
CA LEU A 91 4.70 20.88 10.55
C LEU A 91 3.60 20.83 11.61
N LEU A 92 3.57 19.76 12.44
CA LEU A 92 2.62 19.64 13.54
C LEU A 92 2.67 20.86 14.46
N ASP A 93 3.87 21.23 14.91
CA ASP A 93 4.06 22.36 15.82
C ASP A 93 3.65 23.69 15.18
N ALA A 94 3.91 23.86 13.87
CA ALA A 94 3.54 25.08 13.16
C ALA A 94 2.02 25.20 12.96
N ILE A 95 1.32 24.10 12.68
CA ILE A 95 -0.14 24.05 12.62
C ILE A 95 -0.74 24.31 14.00
N ALA A 96 -0.21 23.68 15.06
CA ALA A 96 -0.61 23.89 16.44
C ALA A 96 -0.51 25.37 16.85
N ARG A 97 0.62 26.03 16.55
CA ARG A 97 0.81 27.47 16.79
C ARG A 97 -0.16 28.33 16.01
N ARG A 98 -0.39 28.02 14.73
CA ARG A 98 -1.28 28.80 13.85
C ARG A 98 -2.70 28.84 14.37
N TYR A 99 -3.25 27.68 14.75
CA TYR A 99 -4.63 27.58 15.22
C TYR A 99 -4.77 27.66 16.74
N ARG A 100 -3.66 27.82 17.47
CA ARG A 100 -3.60 27.89 18.94
C ARG A 100 -4.29 26.69 19.59
N ILE A 101 -3.97 25.49 19.08
CA ILE A 101 -4.48 24.20 19.56
C ILE A 101 -3.35 23.24 19.83
N GLU A 102 -3.51 22.43 20.88
CA GLU A 102 -2.60 21.33 21.19
C GLU A 102 -2.90 20.11 20.29
N PRO A 103 -1.88 19.32 19.90
CA PRO A 103 -2.10 18.02 19.27
C PRO A 103 -2.98 17.12 20.15
N GLY A 104 -4.01 16.53 19.56
CA GLY A 104 -5.06 15.77 20.24
C GLY A 104 -6.23 16.61 20.77
N ALA A 105 -6.26 17.92 20.51
CA ALA A 105 -7.34 18.81 20.93
C ALA A 105 -8.16 19.36 19.75
N THR A 106 -9.26 20.01 20.10
CA THR A 106 -10.14 20.74 19.18
C THR A 106 -10.18 22.21 19.62
N THR A 107 -10.26 23.13 18.66
CA THR A 107 -10.45 24.56 18.92
C THR A 107 -11.70 24.81 19.77
N ALA A 108 -11.70 25.92 20.52
CA ALA A 108 -12.81 26.26 21.43
C ALA A 108 -14.14 26.52 20.70
N ASP A 109 -14.10 26.92 19.43
CA ASP A 109 -15.25 27.10 18.55
C ASP A 109 -15.74 25.79 17.91
N GLY A 110 -15.03 24.68 18.11
CA GLY A 110 -15.37 23.37 17.54
C GLY A 110 -15.09 23.26 16.03
N GLU A 111 -14.34 24.19 15.44
CA GLU A 111 -14.11 24.21 13.99
C GLU A 111 -12.97 23.28 13.55
N ILE A 112 -11.89 23.16 14.32
CA ILE A 112 -10.68 22.43 13.91
C ILE A 112 -10.23 21.46 15.01
N ALA A 113 -10.07 20.18 14.65
CA ALA A 113 -9.36 19.19 15.46
C ALA A 113 -7.97 18.94 14.87
N LEU A 114 -6.93 18.91 15.70
CA LEU A 114 -5.57 18.56 15.30
C LEU A 114 -5.16 17.26 15.97
N GLU A 115 -4.75 16.27 15.19
CA GLU A 115 -4.31 14.96 15.68
C GLU A 115 -2.92 14.61 15.12
N THR A 116 -2.25 13.69 15.80
CA THR A 116 -1.07 13.00 15.28
C THR A 116 -1.49 11.68 14.65
N ALA A 117 -0.89 11.34 13.52
CA ALA A 117 -0.98 10.01 12.93
C ALA A 117 0.38 9.33 12.98
N ASP A 118 0.43 8.10 13.49
CA ASP A 118 1.67 7.34 13.58
C ASP A 118 2.26 7.05 12.20
N CYS A 119 1.43 6.74 11.21
CA CYS A 119 1.88 6.50 9.84
C CYS A 119 0.67 6.50 8.88
N PHE A 120 0.76 7.24 7.76
CA PHE A 120 -0.17 7.10 6.64
C PHE A 120 0.34 6.14 5.55
N PHE A 121 1.52 5.55 5.74
CA PHE A 121 2.21 4.71 4.74
C PHE A 121 2.55 5.41 3.41
N GLU A 122 2.33 6.72 3.32
CA GLU A 122 2.63 7.58 2.16
C GLU A 122 4.04 8.20 2.23
N CYS A 123 5.04 7.39 2.61
CA CYS A 123 6.42 7.87 2.82
C CYS A 123 7.06 8.52 1.57
N SER A 124 6.55 8.23 0.35
CA SER A 124 6.96 8.86 -0.92
C SER A 124 6.86 10.37 -0.93
N VAL A 125 5.81 10.83 -0.26
CA VAL A 125 5.37 12.20 -0.26
C VAL A 125 5.40 12.71 1.17
N ALA A 126 6.30 12.18 1.99
CA ALA A 126 6.58 12.74 3.29
C ALA A 126 7.18 14.17 3.15
N PRO A 127 6.88 15.09 4.08
CA PRO A 127 5.90 14.95 5.16
C PRO A 127 4.44 14.95 4.66
N VAL A 128 3.59 14.18 5.36
CA VAL A 128 2.18 13.98 4.98
C VAL A 128 1.24 14.57 6.04
N LEU A 129 0.19 15.21 5.57
CA LEU A 129 -0.94 15.73 6.32
C LEU A 129 -2.24 15.14 5.72
N GLU A 130 -3.19 14.77 6.55
CA GLU A 130 -4.57 14.51 6.14
C GLU A 130 -5.45 15.69 6.60
N VAL A 131 -6.28 16.24 5.71
CA VAL A 131 -7.33 17.20 6.04
C VAL A 131 -8.65 16.64 5.56
N ASP A 132 -9.56 16.35 6.49
CA ASP A 132 -10.89 15.78 6.22
C ASP A 132 -10.87 14.54 5.30
N GLY A 133 -9.98 13.60 5.59
CA GLY A 133 -9.82 12.36 4.83
C GLY A 133 -9.04 12.51 3.51
N ARG A 134 -8.56 13.71 3.18
CA ARG A 134 -7.75 13.97 1.98
C ARG A 134 -6.29 14.15 2.35
N TYR A 135 -5.42 13.31 1.79
CA TYR A 135 -3.99 13.40 1.99
C TYR A 135 -3.34 14.51 1.15
N ARG A 136 -2.35 15.16 1.75
CA ARG A 136 -1.41 16.11 1.15
C ARG A 136 -0.01 15.70 1.57
N GLY A 137 0.93 15.71 0.63
CA GLY A 137 2.30 15.30 0.88
C GLY A 137 3.32 16.24 0.25
N ARG A 138 4.59 16.06 0.61
CA ARG A 138 5.74 16.94 0.31
C ARG A 138 5.57 18.34 0.89
N LEU A 139 4.81 18.44 1.97
CA LEU A 139 4.48 19.71 2.58
C LEU A 139 5.71 20.37 3.20
N THR A 140 5.82 21.65 2.95
CA THR A 140 6.77 22.57 3.56
C THR A 140 6.07 23.48 4.56
N LEU A 141 6.85 24.11 5.45
CA LEU A 141 6.29 25.06 6.43
C LEU A 141 5.63 26.28 5.76
N ASP A 142 6.06 26.63 4.56
CA ASP A 142 5.59 27.81 3.81
C ASP A 142 4.18 27.62 3.24
N GLU A 143 3.70 26.38 3.15
CA GLU A 143 2.36 26.04 2.67
C GLU A 143 1.30 26.05 3.78
N ILE A 144 1.71 26.08 5.07
CA ILE A 144 0.80 26.08 6.23
C ILE A 144 -0.16 27.29 6.25
N PRO A 145 0.24 28.52 5.85
CA PRO A 145 -0.69 29.65 5.79
C PRO A 145 -1.91 29.41 4.91
N GLU A 146 -1.77 28.60 3.86
CA GLU A 146 -2.84 28.29 2.88
C GLU A 146 -3.77 27.15 3.31
N LEU A 147 -3.52 26.54 4.47
CA LEU A 147 -4.21 25.33 4.94
C LEU A 147 -5.74 25.46 5.01
N ALA A 148 -6.26 26.68 5.25
CA ALA A 148 -7.70 26.93 5.26
C ALA A 148 -8.37 26.67 3.90
N GLY A 149 -7.63 26.84 2.79
CA GLY A 149 -8.11 26.52 1.44
C GLY A 149 -8.23 25.02 1.15
N TRP A 150 -7.78 24.16 2.07
CA TRP A 150 -7.90 22.71 1.95
C TRP A 150 -9.10 22.14 2.69
N PHE A 151 -9.79 22.96 3.49
CA PHE A 151 -11.06 22.60 4.09
C PHE A 151 -12.13 22.48 3.00
N GLY A 152 -12.85 21.36 2.97
CA GLY A 152 -13.91 21.14 2.01
C GLY A 152 -14.83 20.01 2.45
N ASP A 153 -16.06 20.02 1.97
CA ASP A 153 -17.01 18.97 2.28
C ASP A 153 -16.48 17.61 1.78
N VAL A 154 -16.56 16.63 2.68
CA VAL A 154 -16.30 15.22 2.39
C VAL A 154 -17.42 14.74 1.47
N GLY A 155 -17.29 15.01 0.18
CA GLY A 155 -18.11 14.36 -0.84
C GLY A 155 -17.94 12.84 -0.69
N ALA A 156 -19.06 12.12 -0.64
CA ALA A 156 -19.09 10.66 -0.56
C ALA A 156 -18.08 10.06 -1.55
N SER A 157 -17.34 9.04 -1.10
CA SER A 157 -16.49 8.23 -1.97
C SER A 157 -17.29 7.86 -3.22
N ALA A 158 -16.76 8.16 -4.41
CA ALA A 158 -17.40 7.78 -5.65
C ALA A 158 -17.74 6.28 -5.60
N ALA A 159 -19.00 5.94 -5.90
CA ALA A 159 -19.42 4.56 -6.00
C ALA A 159 -18.54 3.86 -7.04
N VAL A 160 -17.92 2.75 -6.65
CA VAL A 160 -17.18 1.92 -7.60
C VAL A 160 -18.21 1.28 -8.52
N GLU A 161 -18.24 1.68 -9.79
CA GLU A 161 -19.06 1.01 -10.79
C GLU A 161 -18.53 -0.43 -10.98
N PRO A 162 -19.39 -1.46 -10.87
CA PRO A 162 -18.97 -2.82 -11.13
C PRO A 162 -18.53 -2.95 -12.59
N SER A 163 -17.34 -3.51 -12.82
CA SER A 163 -16.89 -3.83 -14.17
C SER A 163 -17.89 -4.75 -14.86
N PRO A 164 -18.20 -4.51 -16.15
CA PRO A 164 -19.07 -5.39 -16.91
C PRO A 164 -18.48 -6.80 -16.96
N ALA A 165 -19.35 -7.80 -16.81
CA ALA A 165 -18.96 -9.20 -16.92
C ALA A 165 -18.43 -9.47 -18.33
N SER A 166 -17.18 -9.96 -18.42
CA SER A 166 -16.65 -10.47 -19.68
C SER A 166 -17.47 -11.71 -20.11
N PRO A 167 -17.74 -11.89 -21.41
CA PRO A 167 -18.38 -13.10 -21.91
C PRO A 167 -17.57 -14.33 -21.49
N ALA A 168 -18.24 -15.31 -20.90
CA ALA A 168 -17.62 -16.57 -20.52
C ALA A 168 -17.25 -17.35 -21.79
N GLU A 169 -15.96 -17.41 -22.13
CA GLU A 169 -15.48 -18.44 -23.04
C GLU A 169 -15.44 -19.79 -22.30
N SER A 170 -15.97 -20.81 -22.96
CA SER A 170 -16.10 -22.18 -22.47
C SER A 170 -14.73 -22.90 -22.43
N ALA A 171 -13.89 -22.57 -21.46
CA ALA A 171 -12.74 -23.39 -21.14
C ALA A 171 -13.18 -24.64 -20.35
N ALA A 172 -12.54 -25.79 -20.62
CA ALA A 172 -12.84 -27.05 -19.92
C ALA A 172 -12.48 -27.03 -18.42
N SER A 173 -11.56 -26.14 -18.01
CA SER A 173 -11.18 -25.89 -16.62
C SER A 173 -10.52 -24.50 -16.48
N ALA A 174 -10.44 -23.96 -15.27
CA ALA A 174 -9.75 -22.71 -15.00
C ALA A 174 -8.24 -22.81 -15.28
N THR A 175 -7.62 -23.97 -15.02
CA THR A 175 -6.22 -24.23 -15.38
C THR A 175 -6.00 -24.23 -16.89
N ALA A 176 -6.91 -24.82 -17.66
CA ALA A 176 -6.84 -24.78 -19.13
C ALA A 176 -7.03 -23.34 -19.66
N ALA A 177 -7.97 -22.58 -19.09
CA ALA A 177 -8.16 -21.17 -19.42
C ALA A 177 -6.89 -20.35 -19.15
N LEU A 178 -6.26 -20.56 -17.99
CA LEU A 178 -5.02 -19.88 -17.62
C LEU A 178 -3.89 -20.21 -18.59
N ALA A 179 -3.74 -21.47 -19.00
CA ALA A 179 -2.72 -21.87 -19.97
C ALA A 179 -2.90 -21.14 -21.32
N ALA A 180 -4.14 -20.99 -21.80
CA ALA A 180 -4.44 -20.22 -22.99
C ALA A 180 -4.08 -18.73 -22.82
N LEU A 181 -4.44 -18.13 -21.67
CA LEU A 181 -4.09 -16.74 -21.36
C LEU A 181 -2.57 -16.52 -21.30
N VAL A 182 -1.81 -17.46 -20.74
CA VAL A 182 -0.34 -17.42 -20.70
C VAL A 182 0.25 -17.50 -22.12
N ALA A 183 -0.28 -18.37 -22.98
CA ALA A 183 0.16 -18.46 -24.37
C ALA A 183 -0.11 -17.16 -25.15
N GLN A 184 -1.28 -16.55 -24.95
CA GLN A 184 -1.61 -15.25 -25.54
C GLN A 184 -0.72 -14.13 -24.99
N ALA A 185 -0.42 -14.13 -23.69
CA ALA A 185 0.50 -13.18 -23.07
C ALA A 185 1.93 -13.31 -23.64
N ALA A 186 2.40 -14.53 -23.90
CA ALA A 186 3.69 -14.77 -24.55
C ALA A 186 3.72 -14.20 -25.97
N ALA A 187 2.67 -14.42 -26.77
CA ALA A 187 2.57 -13.85 -28.11
C ALA A 187 2.55 -12.31 -28.10
N ARG A 188 1.78 -11.70 -27.18
CA ARG A 188 1.79 -10.24 -26.98
C ARG A 188 3.17 -9.74 -26.52
N ARG A 189 3.86 -10.47 -25.65
CA ARG A 189 5.20 -10.10 -25.17
C ARG A 189 6.23 -10.13 -26.31
N ALA A 190 6.15 -11.10 -27.21
CA ALA A 190 7.04 -11.21 -28.37
C ALA A 190 6.87 -10.04 -29.36
N ALA A 191 5.67 -9.44 -29.44
CA ALA A 191 5.42 -8.25 -30.27
C ALA A 191 5.91 -6.94 -29.63
N ARG A 192 6.37 -6.95 -28.37
CA ARG A 192 6.84 -5.76 -27.65
C ARG A 192 8.34 -5.51 -27.91
N PRO A 193 8.84 -4.30 -27.62
CA PRO A 193 10.27 -4.00 -27.72
C PRO A 193 11.14 -4.97 -26.91
N ALA A 194 12.25 -5.40 -27.51
CA ALA A 194 13.22 -6.29 -26.90
C ALA A 194 13.89 -5.66 -25.66
N LEU A 195 14.01 -4.33 -25.60
CA LEU A 195 14.53 -3.59 -24.46
C LEU A 195 13.38 -3.03 -23.61
N SER A 196 13.42 -3.31 -22.32
CA SER A 196 12.52 -2.74 -21.31
C SER A 196 13.32 -2.29 -20.09
N LEU A 197 13.09 -1.05 -19.66
CA LEU A 197 13.68 -0.44 -18.49
C LEU A 197 12.58 -0.20 -17.46
N LEU A 198 12.68 -0.87 -16.32
CA LEU A 198 11.72 -0.79 -15.23
C LEU A 198 12.34 0.06 -14.13
N VAL A 199 11.94 1.33 -14.03
CA VAL A 199 12.42 2.21 -12.96
C VAL A 199 11.62 1.92 -11.71
N GLN A 200 12.28 1.66 -10.58
CA GLN A 200 11.59 1.41 -9.32
C GLN A 200 10.95 2.70 -8.80
N ALA A 201 9.73 2.97 -9.26
CA ALA A 201 8.97 4.19 -9.02
C ALA A 201 7.87 4.00 -7.96
N GLY A 202 8.04 2.98 -7.11
CA GLY A 202 7.32 2.89 -5.84
C GLY A 202 7.64 4.11 -4.96
N THR A 203 6.94 4.22 -3.84
CA THR A 203 6.91 5.45 -3.03
C THR A 203 8.31 5.97 -2.67
N CYS A 204 9.16 5.12 -2.10
CA CYS A 204 10.54 5.47 -1.75
C CYS A 204 11.38 5.88 -2.97
N GLY A 205 11.18 5.26 -4.13
CA GLY A 205 11.91 5.59 -5.36
C GLY A 205 11.56 6.98 -5.88
N ARG A 206 10.27 7.34 -5.84
CA ARG A 206 9.80 8.70 -6.19
C ARG A 206 10.34 9.76 -5.25
N ALA A 207 10.51 9.45 -3.96
CA ALA A 207 11.10 10.38 -2.99
C ALA A 207 12.54 10.75 -3.33
N VAL A 208 13.30 9.86 -3.96
CA VAL A 208 14.73 10.06 -4.30
C VAL A 208 14.99 10.32 -5.79
N GLY A 209 13.96 10.61 -6.58
CA GLY A 209 14.11 11.09 -7.96
C GLY A 209 13.84 10.07 -9.07
N ALA A 210 13.03 9.03 -8.84
CA ALA A 210 12.60 8.10 -9.89
C ALA A 210 11.84 8.77 -11.04
N GLU A 211 11.04 9.82 -10.77
CA GLU A 211 10.30 10.58 -11.79
C GLU A 211 11.23 11.32 -12.78
N PRO A 212 12.19 12.14 -12.30
CA PRO A 212 13.25 12.69 -13.17
C PRO A 212 14.05 11.62 -13.92
N LEU A 213 14.31 10.46 -13.30
CA LEU A 213 15.00 9.35 -13.96
C LEU A 213 14.18 8.77 -15.14
N LEU A 214 12.89 8.53 -14.95
CA LEU A 214 11.99 8.07 -16.02
C LEU A 214 12.00 9.04 -17.22
N ALA A 215 11.87 10.35 -16.95
CA ALA A 215 11.91 11.38 -17.98
C ALA A 215 13.26 11.38 -18.72
N ALA A 216 14.38 11.33 -17.98
CA ALA A 216 15.72 11.30 -18.56
C ALA A 216 15.95 10.06 -19.43
N LEU A 217 15.50 8.87 -19.01
CA LEU A 217 15.61 7.63 -19.79
C LEU A 217 14.83 7.71 -21.09
N ARG A 218 13.57 8.18 -21.04
CA ARG A 218 12.73 8.36 -22.24
C ARG A 218 13.37 9.32 -23.23
N ALA A 219 13.86 10.47 -22.75
CA ALA A 219 14.52 11.46 -23.58
C ALA A 219 15.83 10.91 -24.21
N ALA A 220 16.65 10.22 -23.44
CA ALA A 220 17.92 9.68 -23.92
C ALA A 220 17.75 8.57 -24.96
N LEU A 221 16.74 7.71 -24.81
CA LEU A 221 16.38 6.67 -25.79
C LEU A 221 15.80 7.29 -27.07
N ALA A 222 14.91 8.27 -26.94
CA ALA A 222 14.34 8.99 -28.08
C ALA A 222 15.42 9.71 -28.90
N ALA A 223 16.37 10.37 -28.24
CA ALA A 223 17.50 11.04 -28.90
C ALA A 223 18.41 10.08 -29.69
N ARG A 224 18.37 8.78 -29.38
CA ARG A 224 19.14 7.72 -30.05
C ARG A 224 18.31 6.88 -31.02
N GLY A 225 17.03 7.22 -31.22
CA GLY A 225 16.12 6.47 -32.08
C GLY A 225 15.85 5.04 -31.60
N VAL A 226 16.00 4.77 -30.29
CA VAL A 226 15.85 3.43 -29.74
C VAL A 226 14.42 3.19 -29.30
N HIS A 227 13.78 2.21 -29.92
CA HIS A 227 12.46 1.75 -29.51
C HIS A 227 12.59 0.82 -28.30
N ALA A 228 12.20 1.32 -27.12
CA ALA A 228 12.26 0.58 -25.86
C ALA A 228 11.10 0.97 -24.93
N ARG A 229 10.71 0.04 -24.05
CA ARG A 229 9.73 0.35 -22.99
C ARG A 229 10.43 0.99 -21.80
N VAL A 230 9.91 2.12 -21.30
CA VAL A 230 10.33 2.72 -20.03
C VAL A 230 9.12 2.81 -19.12
N VAL A 231 9.07 1.93 -18.12
CA VAL A 231 7.89 1.71 -17.28
C VAL A 231 8.18 2.02 -15.81
N GLU A 232 7.12 2.37 -15.11
CA GLU A 232 7.11 2.51 -13.65
C GLU A 232 7.05 1.11 -13.03
N GLY A 233 8.22 0.58 -12.69
CA GLY A 233 8.38 -0.73 -12.09
C GLY A 233 8.16 -0.76 -10.58
N ALA A 234 7.93 -1.96 -10.05
CA ALA A 234 7.79 -2.20 -8.62
C ALA A 234 9.13 -2.05 -7.87
N CYS A 235 9.06 -1.73 -6.58
CA CYS A 235 10.22 -1.73 -5.69
C CYS A 235 10.68 -3.17 -5.41
N ASN A 236 11.99 -3.39 -5.32
CA ASN A 236 12.55 -4.68 -4.89
C ASN A 236 13.00 -4.71 -3.42
N GLY A 237 12.81 -3.62 -2.68
CA GLY A 237 13.20 -3.45 -1.27
C GLY A 237 14.60 -2.85 -1.05
N MET A 238 15.40 -2.61 -2.10
CA MET A 238 16.71 -1.97 -1.99
C MET A 238 16.60 -0.45 -1.90
N CYS A 239 15.90 0.06 -0.88
CA CYS A 239 15.64 1.51 -0.75
C CYS A 239 16.91 2.37 -0.75
N TYR A 240 18.01 1.88 -0.15
CA TYR A 240 19.31 2.58 -0.15
C TYR A 240 19.98 2.66 -1.53
N ALA A 241 19.53 1.85 -2.48
CA ALA A 241 20.05 1.79 -3.84
C ALA A 241 19.18 2.58 -4.83
N ALA A 242 18.08 3.19 -4.37
CA ALA A 242 17.23 3.99 -5.22
C ALA A 242 17.89 5.34 -5.60
N PRO A 243 17.55 5.95 -6.75
CA PRO A 243 16.73 5.38 -7.83
C PRO A 243 17.43 4.19 -8.48
N ALA A 244 16.69 3.09 -8.64
CA ALA A 244 17.21 1.87 -9.24
C ALA A 244 16.43 1.57 -10.52
N CYS A 245 17.13 1.04 -11.52
CA CYS A 245 16.55 0.69 -12.80
C CYS A 245 16.84 -0.78 -13.10
N GLU A 246 15.80 -1.55 -13.29
CA GLU A 246 15.92 -2.91 -13.78
C GLU A 246 15.94 -2.92 -15.31
N VAL A 247 16.85 -3.72 -15.87
CA VAL A 247 17.07 -3.84 -17.31
C VAL A 247 16.65 -5.22 -17.75
N ARG A 248 15.73 -5.27 -18.72
CA ARG A 248 15.32 -6.49 -19.41
C ARG A 248 15.63 -6.32 -20.88
N ARG A 249 16.50 -7.20 -21.39
CA ARG A 249 16.85 -7.28 -22.79
C ARG A 249 16.84 -8.75 -23.21
N GLU A 250 16.30 -9.05 -24.38
CA GLU A 250 16.32 -10.40 -24.92
C GLU A 250 17.74 -10.95 -25.00
N GLY A 251 17.93 -12.20 -24.56
CA GLY A 251 19.23 -12.87 -24.49
C GLY A 251 20.15 -12.39 -23.35
N TRP A 252 19.73 -11.41 -22.53
CA TRP A 252 20.52 -10.93 -21.40
C TRP A 252 19.95 -11.49 -20.08
N PRO A 253 20.81 -11.74 -19.07
CA PRO A 253 20.30 -12.01 -17.73
C PRO A 253 19.57 -10.77 -17.19
N ARG A 254 18.69 -10.98 -16.22
CA ARG A 254 18.05 -9.86 -15.49
C ARG A 254 19.11 -9.05 -14.77
N LEU A 255 19.06 -7.72 -14.91
CA LEU A 255 20.01 -6.80 -14.31
C LEU A 255 19.29 -5.73 -13.49
N LEU A 256 19.93 -5.26 -12.43
CA LEU A 256 19.53 -4.09 -11.68
C LEU A 256 20.72 -3.13 -11.63
N VAL A 257 20.49 -1.88 -12.03
CA VAL A 257 21.44 -0.78 -11.82
C VAL A 257 21.02 0.03 -10.60
N GLU A 258 21.96 0.22 -9.68
CA GLU A 258 21.78 0.97 -8.44
C GLU A 258 22.14 2.45 -8.61
N ARG A 259 21.50 3.31 -7.83
CA ARG A 259 21.81 4.74 -7.70
C ARG A 259 21.98 5.44 -9.05
N LEU A 260 21.08 5.15 -9.99
CA LEU A 260 21.10 5.70 -11.33
C LEU A 260 20.53 7.13 -11.30
N ALA A 261 21.41 8.11 -11.10
CA ALA A 261 21.03 9.52 -11.18
C ALA A 261 20.72 9.94 -12.62
N PRO A 262 19.79 10.89 -12.86
CA PRO A 262 19.47 11.40 -14.20
C PRO A 262 20.70 11.85 -15.00
N ALA A 263 21.68 12.47 -14.34
CA ALA A 263 22.93 12.93 -14.98
C ALA A 263 23.78 11.79 -15.58
N ARG A 264 23.61 10.55 -15.09
CA ARG A 264 24.33 9.36 -15.59
C ARG A 264 23.59 8.63 -16.70
N VAL A 265 22.36 9.02 -17.00
CA VAL A 265 21.51 8.35 -18.00
C VAL A 265 22.13 8.30 -19.39
N PRO A 266 22.74 9.37 -19.93
CA PRO A 266 23.36 9.30 -21.26
C PRO A 266 24.41 8.19 -21.36
N ALA A 267 25.37 8.16 -20.42
CA ALA A 267 26.43 7.14 -20.38
C ALA A 267 25.88 5.73 -20.14
N PHE A 268 24.84 5.60 -19.31
CA PHE A 268 24.15 4.34 -19.09
C PHE A 268 23.49 3.80 -20.36
N VAL A 269 22.77 4.65 -21.10
CA VAL A 269 22.11 4.26 -22.35
C VAL A 269 23.14 3.92 -23.43
N ASP A 270 24.22 4.69 -23.56
CA ASP A 270 25.31 4.38 -24.49
C ASP A 270 25.94 3.02 -24.19
N CYS A 271 26.18 2.73 -22.90
CA CYS A 271 26.66 1.42 -22.44
C CYS A 271 25.66 0.30 -22.79
N LEU A 272 24.36 0.51 -22.57
CA LEU A 272 23.33 -0.49 -22.91
C LEU A 272 23.29 -0.82 -24.40
N LEU A 273 23.46 0.17 -25.28
CA LEU A 273 23.37 -0.01 -26.72
C LEU A 273 24.63 -0.62 -27.33
N ALA A 274 25.78 -0.46 -26.67
CA ALA A 274 27.03 -1.11 -27.01
C ALA A 274 27.05 -2.57 -26.51
N ASP A 275 28.13 -2.98 -25.86
CA ASP A 275 28.34 -4.32 -25.32
C ASP A 275 27.81 -4.49 -23.88
N GLY A 276 27.23 -3.46 -23.25
CA GLY A 276 26.75 -3.55 -21.87
C GLY A 276 27.84 -3.73 -20.82
N ASP A 277 29.10 -3.35 -21.10
CA ASP A 277 30.19 -3.39 -20.12
C ASP A 277 30.05 -2.29 -19.06
N PHE A 278 29.24 -2.56 -18.04
CA PHE A 278 29.02 -1.62 -16.92
C PHE A 278 30.28 -1.40 -16.07
N GLY A 279 31.37 -2.16 -16.28
CA GLY A 279 32.65 -1.86 -15.63
C GLY A 279 33.30 -0.56 -16.14
N ARG A 280 32.94 -0.12 -17.35
CA ARG A 280 33.45 1.12 -17.96
C ARG A 280 32.68 2.37 -17.55
N VAL A 281 31.50 2.18 -16.97
CA VAL A 281 30.67 3.26 -16.44
C VAL A 281 30.72 3.15 -14.91
N PRO A 282 30.85 4.24 -14.14
CA PRO A 282 30.91 4.15 -12.67
C PRO A 282 29.53 3.84 -12.05
N LEU A 283 28.94 2.70 -12.43
CA LEU A 283 27.64 2.19 -11.99
C LEU A 283 27.85 0.89 -11.22
N ALA A 284 27.11 0.76 -10.12
CA ALA A 284 27.00 -0.47 -9.37
C ALA A 284 25.68 -1.16 -9.73
N GLY A 285 25.65 -2.48 -9.57
CA GLY A 285 24.43 -3.22 -9.82
C GLY A 285 24.53 -4.70 -9.56
N VAL A 286 23.39 -5.34 -9.73
CA VAL A 286 23.17 -6.76 -9.47
C VAL A 286 22.80 -7.46 -10.77
N VAL A 287 23.33 -8.65 -10.99
CA VAL A 287 22.91 -9.55 -12.07
C VAL A 287 22.37 -10.85 -11.50
N TRP A 288 21.26 -11.33 -12.04
CA TRP A 288 20.72 -12.66 -11.73
C TRP A 288 21.42 -13.71 -12.60
N ALA A 289 22.66 -14.01 -12.23
CA ALA A 289 23.50 -15.07 -12.80
C ALA A 289 24.40 -15.68 -11.71
N GLU A 290 25.00 -16.84 -11.99
CA GLU A 290 25.90 -17.54 -11.06
C GLU A 290 27.20 -16.76 -10.79
N ALA A 291 27.72 -16.10 -11.82
CA ALA A 291 28.94 -15.31 -11.79
C ALA A 291 28.66 -13.84 -12.12
N GLY A 292 29.61 -12.96 -11.78
CA GLY A 292 29.55 -11.56 -12.15
C GLY A 292 29.49 -11.42 -13.68
N TRP A 293 28.77 -10.40 -14.13
CA TRP A 293 28.49 -10.22 -15.55
C TRP A 293 28.67 -8.75 -15.92
N ARG A 294 29.64 -8.48 -16.79
CA ARG A 294 29.90 -7.14 -17.35
C ARG A 294 29.98 -6.03 -16.29
N GLY A 295 30.75 -6.29 -15.22
CA GLY A 295 30.94 -5.34 -14.11
C GLY A 295 29.88 -5.41 -13.00
N LEU A 296 28.80 -6.18 -13.17
CA LEU A 296 27.74 -6.33 -12.16
C LEU A 296 28.01 -7.48 -11.20
N THR A 297 27.59 -7.30 -9.95
CA THR A 297 27.75 -8.30 -8.88
C THR A 297 26.68 -9.38 -9.01
N PRO A 298 27.04 -10.68 -8.97
CA PRO A 298 26.03 -11.73 -9.03
C PRO A 298 25.14 -11.69 -7.77
N VAL A 299 23.85 -11.94 -7.96
CA VAL A 299 22.84 -11.90 -6.88
C VAL A 299 23.22 -12.80 -5.70
N GLY A 300 23.83 -13.95 -5.97
CA GLY A 300 24.31 -14.91 -4.96
C GLY A 300 25.52 -14.45 -4.14
N ARG A 301 26.12 -13.30 -4.45
CA ARG A 301 27.20 -12.68 -3.66
C ARG A 301 26.82 -11.32 -3.09
N HIS A 302 25.67 -10.78 -3.49
CA HIS A 302 25.27 -9.45 -3.09
C HIS A 302 24.70 -9.46 -1.65
N PRO A 303 25.25 -8.70 -0.68
CA PRO A 303 24.92 -8.82 0.75
C PRO A 303 23.43 -8.64 1.09
N PHE A 304 22.73 -7.81 0.33
CA PHE A 304 21.29 -7.63 0.49
C PHE A 304 20.52 -8.91 0.14
N TRP A 305 20.91 -9.62 -0.93
CA TRP A 305 20.12 -10.72 -1.49
C TRP A 305 20.43 -12.07 -0.86
N THR A 306 21.68 -12.32 -0.47
CA THR A 306 22.13 -13.63 0.04
C THR A 306 21.51 -14.05 1.36
N ARG A 307 20.91 -13.11 2.10
CA ARG A 307 20.28 -13.35 3.41
C ARG A 307 18.76 -13.35 3.37
N GLN A 308 18.16 -13.47 2.17
CA GLN A 308 16.72 -13.40 1.99
C GLN A 308 16.18 -14.69 1.38
N GLU A 309 15.12 -15.22 1.99
CA GLU A 309 14.24 -16.18 1.33
C GLU A 309 12.97 -15.45 0.88
N ARG A 310 12.83 -15.25 -0.43
CA ARG A 310 11.72 -14.48 -1.01
C ARG A 310 10.63 -15.39 -1.52
N VAL A 311 9.71 -15.76 -0.64
CA VAL A 311 8.49 -16.48 -1.01
C VAL A 311 7.42 -15.50 -1.51
N LEU A 312 6.94 -14.60 -0.63
CA LEU A 312 5.90 -13.62 -0.97
C LEU A 312 6.42 -12.54 -1.94
N LEU A 313 7.69 -12.14 -1.78
CA LEU A 313 8.31 -11.06 -2.53
C LEU A 313 9.13 -11.55 -3.74
N ALA A 314 8.93 -12.80 -4.18
CA ALA A 314 9.69 -13.41 -5.28
C ALA A 314 9.68 -12.57 -6.57
N ARG A 315 8.54 -11.92 -6.86
CA ARG A 315 8.34 -11.08 -8.05
C ARG A 315 8.64 -9.60 -7.83
N ALA A 316 8.92 -9.18 -6.60
CA ALA A 316 9.11 -7.77 -6.26
C ALA A 316 10.28 -7.16 -7.05
N GLY A 317 9.95 -6.16 -7.86
CA GLY A 317 10.85 -5.50 -8.81
C GLY A 317 11.12 -6.25 -10.11
N ALA A 318 10.81 -7.55 -10.19
CA ALA A 318 11.06 -8.36 -11.39
C ALA A 318 10.02 -8.18 -12.50
N ILE A 319 8.83 -7.71 -12.13
CA ILE A 319 7.70 -7.54 -13.04
C ILE A 319 7.20 -6.09 -13.08
N ASP A 320 6.58 -5.72 -14.20
CA ASP A 320 5.76 -4.52 -14.32
C ASP A 320 4.43 -4.75 -13.55
N PRO A 321 4.17 -4.01 -12.45
CA PRO A 321 2.98 -4.22 -11.63
C PRO A 321 1.67 -3.84 -12.34
N GLY A 322 1.73 -3.04 -13.41
CA GLY A 322 0.57 -2.64 -14.20
C GLY A 322 0.29 -3.54 -15.41
N ASP A 323 1.06 -4.62 -15.61
CA ASP A 323 1.03 -5.43 -16.82
C ASP A 323 0.59 -6.87 -16.53
N LEU A 324 -0.64 -7.19 -16.94
CA LEU A 324 -1.23 -8.52 -16.75
C LEU A 324 -0.43 -9.62 -17.46
N ASP A 325 0.16 -9.33 -18.62
CA ASP A 325 0.98 -10.31 -19.35
C ASP A 325 2.21 -10.69 -18.54
N ASP A 326 2.83 -9.71 -17.88
CA ASP A 326 4.01 -9.95 -17.05
C ASP A 326 3.63 -10.75 -15.80
N ALA A 327 2.46 -10.49 -15.19
CA ALA A 327 1.94 -11.31 -14.11
C ALA A 327 1.71 -12.77 -14.54
N LEU A 328 1.05 -13.00 -15.67
CA LEU A 328 0.76 -14.34 -16.21
C LEU A 328 2.05 -15.12 -16.50
N LEU A 329 3.03 -14.50 -17.16
CA LEU A 329 4.31 -15.12 -17.50
C LEU A 329 5.17 -15.47 -16.28
N HIS A 330 4.89 -14.86 -15.12
CA HIS A 330 5.58 -15.13 -13.85
C HIS A 330 4.72 -15.91 -12.85
N GLY A 331 3.77 -16.71 -13.36
CA GLY A 331 2.95 -17.63 -12.56
C GLY A 331 1.85 -16.96 -11.74
N GLY A 332 1.50 -15.71 -12.06
CA GLY A 332 0.30 -15.05 -11.55
C GLY A 332 -0.95 -15.88 -11.86
N TYR A 333 -1.92 -15.83 -10.95
CA TYR A 333 -3.19 -16.56 -11.05
C TYR A 333 -3.13 -18.10 -11.03
N ALA A 334 -1.94 -18.72 -11.01
CA ALA A 334 -1.81 -20.19 -10.96
C ALA A 334 -2.55 -20.80 -9.75
N ALA A 335 -2.38 -20.23 -8.56
CA ALA A 335 -3.08 -20.68 -7.36
C ALA A 335 -4.60 -20.45 -7.44
N LEU A 336 -5.06 -19.39 -8.11
CA LEU A 336 -6.48 -19.14 -8.31
C LEU A 336 -7.09 -20.18 -9.25
N ALA A 337 -6.44 -20.47 -10.37
CA ALA A 337 -6.90 -21.49 -11.32
C ALA A 337 -7.00 -22.88 -10.66
N GLN A 338 -5.98 -23.27 -9.88
CA GLN A 338 -6.01 -24.51 -9.10
C GLN A 338 -7.15 -24.52 -8.06
N ALA A 339 -7.39 -23.40 -7.39
CA ALA A 339 -8.47 -23.27 -6.41
C ALA A 339 -9.86 -23.38 -7.06
N LEU A 340 -10.04 -22.84 -8.26
CA LEU A 340 -11.31 -22.88 -9.00
C LEU A 340 -11.63 -24.27 -9.56
N ASP A 341 -10.60 -25.04 -9.96
CA ASP A 341 -10.76 -26.43 -10.40
C ASP A 341 -10.91 -27.41 -9.23
N GLY A 342 -10.55 -27.00 -8.01
CA GLY A 342 -10.59 -27.82 -6.80
C GLY A 342 -11.94 -27.83 -6.08
N PRO A 343 -12.18 -28.78 -5.17
CA PRO A 343 -13.43 -28.85 -4.42
C PRO A 343 -13.55 -27.70 -3.39
N PRO A 344 -14.78 -27.28 -3.04
CA PRO A 344 -15.02 -26.31 -1.99
C PRO A 344 -14.34 -26.72 -0.67
N GLY A 345 -13.40 -25.90 -0.19
CA GLY A 345 -12.69 -26.15 1.07
C GLY A 345 -11.24 -26.60 0.94
N ALA A 346 -10.79 -27.08 -0.24
CA ALA A 346 -9.41 -27.51 -0.47
C ALA A 346 -8.39 -26.41 -0.10
N VAL A 347 -8.69 -25.15 -0.45
CA VAL A 347 -7.85 -24.00 -0.11
C VAL A 347 -7.72 -23.83 1.41
N SER A 348 -8.81 -24.02 2.16
CA SER A 348 -8.79 -23.89 3.64
C SER A 348 -7.95 -24.97 4.30
N GLU A 349 -7.99 -26.19 3.76
CA GLU A 349 -7.16 -27.32 4.22
C GLU A 349 -5.68 -27.08 3.92
N GLN A 350 -5.36 -26.59 2.72
CA GLN A 350 -3.98 -26.24 2.35
C GLN A 350 -3.42 -25.10 3.21
N VAL A 351 -4.23 -24.06 3.48
CA VAL A 351 -3.84 -22.97 4.39
C VAL A 351 -3.64 -23.49 5.81
N ARG A 352 -4.46 -24.43 6.28
CA ARG A 352 -4.27 -25.09 7.59
C ARG A 352 -2.96 -25.88 7.62
N ALA A 353 -2.70 -26.71 6.62
CA ALA A 353 -1.50 -27.52 6.51
C ALA A 353 -0.22 -26.66 6.44
N SER A 354 -0.29 -25.47 5.84
CA SER A 354 0.83 -24.53 5.78
C SER A 354 1.20 -23.90 7.13
N GLY A 355 0.32 -23.98 8.14
CA GLY A 355 0.53 -23.30 9.43
C GLY A 355 0.50 -21.77 9.32
N LEU A 356 -0.09 -21.20 8.28
CA LEU A 356 -0.12 -19.75 8.07
C LEU A 356 -0.82 -19.02 9.24
N GLN A 357 -0.14 -18.00 9.73
CA GLN A 357 -0.61 -17.10 10.79
C GLN A 357 -0.81 -15.69 10.26
N GLY A 358 -1.68 -14.92 10.91
CA GLY A 358 -1.93 -13.52 10.62
C GLY A 358 -0.65 -12.68 10.78
N ARG A 359 -0.22 -12.03 9.70
CA ARG A 359 1.02 -11.23 9.67
C ARG A 359 0.85 -9.79 10.18
N GLY A 360 -0.34 -9.43 10.65
CA GLY A 360 -0.65 -8.11 11.22
C GLY A 360 -0.21 -7.91 12.68
N GLY A 361 0.43 -8.90 13.31
CA GLY A 361 1.06 -8.78 14.64
C GLY A 361 0.54 -9.76 15.69
N ALA A 362 -0.75 -10.10 15.70
CA ALA A 362 -1.31 -11.03 16.69
C ALA A 362 -1.04 -12.51 16.39
N PHE A 363 -0.49 -12.84 15.21
CA PHE A 363 -0.16 -14.20 14.76
C PHE A 363 -1.30 -15.23 14.87
N PHE A 364 -2.56 -14.78 14.88
CA PHE A 364 -3.72 -15.66 14.95
C PHE A 364 -3.74 -16.62 13.74
N PRO A 365 -4.00 -17.94 13.92
CA PRO A 365 -4.00 -18.89 12.82
C PRO A 365 -5.01 -18.52 11.73
N THR A 366 -4.53 -18.33 10.50
CA THR A 366 -5.36 -17.86 9.38
C THR A 366 -6.48 -18.86 9.06
N ALA A 367 -6.17 -20.16 9.11
CA ALA A 367 -7.14 -21.22 8.83
C ALA A 367 -8.32 -21.25 9.82
N LEU A 368 -8.09 -20.97 11.11
CA LEU A 368 -9.17 -20.91 12.12
C LEU A 368 -10.10 -19.73 11.85
N LYS A 369 -9.54 -18.59 11.45
CA LYS A 369 -10.32 -17.40 11.06
C LYS A 369 -11.22 -17.71 9.86
N TRP A 370 -10.67 -18.38 8.84
CA TRP A 370 -11.42 -18.75 7.63
C TRP A 370 -12.51 -19.78 7.94
N GLU A 371 -12.22 -20.77 8.78
CA GLU A 371 -13.20 -21.78 9.19
C GLU A 371 -14.36 -21.16 10.00
N ALA A 372 -14.06 -20.26 10.94
CA ALA A 372 -15.08 -19.54 11.69
C ALA A 372 -15.97 -18.70 10.77
N CYS A 373 -15.38 -17.99 9.81
CA CYS A 373 -16.12 -17.23 8.81
C CYS A 373 -17.02 -18.13 7.95
N ARG A 374 -16.52 -19.30 7.52
CA ARG A 374 -17.30 -20.26 6.72
C ARG A 374 -18.50 -20.84 7.48
N LYS A 375 -18.39 -20.99 8.81
CA LYS A 375 -19.46 -21.51 9.68
C LYS A 375 -20.46 -20.45 10.11
N ALA A 376 -20.12 -19.17 9.95
CA ALA A 376 -21.02 -18.08 10.31
C ALA A 376 -22.26 -18.12 9.40
N ALA A 377 -23.44 -17.95 9.99
CA ALA A 377 -24.64 -17.68 9.22
C ALA A 377 -24.55 -16.25 8.67
N GLY A 378 -24.68 -16.10 7.36
CA GLY A 378 -24.72 -14.80 6.67
C GLY A 378 -25.80 -14.81 5.60
N GLU A 379 -26.36 -13.64 5.32
CA GLU A 379 -27.24 -13.43 4.17
C GLU A 379 -26.40 -12.90 2.99
N PRO A 380 -26.75 -13.25 1.73
CA PRO A 380 -25.98 -12.90 0.53
C PRO A 380 -25.77 -11.40 0.29
#